data_AF-A0A947CP29-F1
#
_entry.id   AF-A0A947CP29-F1
#
_cell.length_a   1.000
_cell.length_b   1.000
_cell.length_c   1.000
_cell.angle_alpha   90.00
_cell.angle_beta   90.00
_cell.angle_gamma   90.00
#
_symmetry.space_group_name_H-M   'P 1'
#
loop_
_entity.id
_entity.type
_entity.pdbx_description
1 polymer ?
#
loop_
_entity_poly.entity_id
_entity_poly.type
_entity_poly.pdbx_seq_one_letter_code
_entity_poly.pdbx_strand_id
1 'polypeptide(L)' 'ATDDIVEFIARYKARGADLHHHERSTFAQQDGEWFYRDGQIVKPKTVVKDSPKVGRNSPCPCGSGKKYKKCCGA' A
#
# COMPACT_ATOMS: atom_id res chain seq x y z
N ALA A 1 8.64 -29.58 -9.05
CA ALA A 1 7.57 -28.58 -8.90
C ALA A 1 8.22 -27.23 -8.72
N THR A 2 7.95 -26.31 -9.63
CA THR A 2 8.33 -24.90 -9.47
C THR A 2 7.13 -24.16 -8.92
N ASP A 3 7.35 -23.42 -7.85
CA ASP A 3 6.34 -22.54 -7.28
C ASP A 3 6.53 -21.14 -7.88
N ASP A 4 5.44 -20.47 -8.22
CA ASP A 4 5.43 -19.09 -8.72
C ASP A 4 4.31 -18.28 -8.05
N ILE A 5 4.37 -16.96 -8.16
CA ILE A 5 3.53 -16.03 -7.42
C ILE A 5 2.83 -15.05 -8.36
N VAL A 6 1.54 -14.85 -8.13
CA VAL A 6 0.74 -13.81 -8.82
C VAL A 6 0.13 -12.88 -7.78
N GLU A 7 0.31 -11.57 -7.95
CA GLU A 7 -0.38 -10.52 -7.18
C GLU A 7 -1.45 -9.86 -8.06
N PHE A 8 -2.68 -9.80 -7.58
CA PHE A 8 -3.80 -9.28 -8.37
C PHE A 8 -4.91 -8.66 -7.51
N ILE A 9 -5.77 -7.88 -8.16
CA ILE A 9 -6.96 -7.29 -7.55
C ILE A 9 -8.21 -7.82 -8.25
N ALA A 10 -8.96 -8.68 -7.58
CA ALA A 10 -10.30 -9.08 -8.01
C ALA A 10 -11.33 -8.06 -7.54
N ARG A 11 -12.06 -7.45 -8.49
CA ARG A 11 -13.14 -6.50 -8.22
C ARG A 11 -14.48 -7.20 -8.35
N TYR A 12 -15.37 -7.05 -7.37
CA TYR A 12 -16.67 -7.73 -7.35
C TYR A 12 -17.70 -6.92 -6.56
N LYS A 13 -18.98 -7.18 -6.83
CA LYS A 13 -20.11 -6.61 -6.08
C LYS A 13 -20.66 -7.64 -5.11
N ALA A 14 -20.77 -7.28 -3.83
CA ALA A 14 -21.41 -8.13 -2.83
C ALA A 14 -22.19 -7.28 -1.83
N ARG A 15 -23.41 -7.72 -1.47
CA ARG A 15 -24.31 -7.01 -0.54
C ARG A 15 -24.53 -5.53 -0.89
N GLY A 16 -24.59 -5.22 -2.20
CA GLY A 16 -24.77 -3.86 -2.70
C GLY A 16 -23.52 -2.96 -2.65
N ALA A 17 -22.37 -3.47 -2.21
CA ALA A 17 -21.11 -2.74 -2.17
C ALA A 17 -20.14 -3.23 -3.25
N ASP A 18 -19.40 -2.29 -3.84
CA ASP A 18 -18.21 -2.58 -4.67
C ASP A 18 -17.04 -2.91 -3.75
N LEU A 19 -16.49 -4.12 -3.89
CA LEU A 19 -15.39 -4.63 -3.08
C LEU A 19 -14.18 -4.99 -3.95
N HIS A 20 -13.00 -4.88 -3.35
CA HIS A 20 -11.73 -5.25 -3.97
C HIS A 20 -11.02 -6.27 -3.09
N HIS A 21 -10.68 -7.41 -3.67
CA HIS A 21 -9.85 -8.43 -3.05
C HIS A 21 -8.44 -8.31 -3.64
N HIS A 22 -7.54 -7.66 -2.90
CA HIS A 22 -6.13 -7.58 -3.26
C HIS A 22 -5.39 -8.72 -2.59
N GLU A 23 -4.90 -9.67 -3.39
CA GLU A 23 -4.21 -10.85 -2.89
C GLU A 23 -2.93 -11.14 -3.66
N ARG A 24 -2.02 -11.82 -2.97
CA ARG A 24 -0.81 -12.41 -3.51
C ARG A 24 -0.88 -13.92 -3.29
N SER A 25 -0.89 -14.67 -4.37
CA SER A 25 -1.19 -16.10 -4.38
C SER A 25 -0.04 -16.92 -4.98
N THR A 26 0.20 -18.08 -4.39
CA THR A 26 1.25 -19.03 -4.79
C THR A 26 0.63 -20.17 -5.58
N PHE A 27 1.23 -20.48 -6.72
CA PHE A 27 0.84 -21.57 -7.60
C PHE A 27 2.00 -22.54 -7.76
N ALA A 28 1.73 -23.84 -7.86
CA ALA A 28 2.73 -24.84 -8.17
C ALA A 28 2.45 -25.51 -9.50
N GLN A 29 3.50 -25.66 -10.29
CA GLN A 29 3.45 -26.46 -11.50
C GLN A 29 3.84 -27.91 -11.20
N GLN A 30 2.94 -28.83 -11.56
CA GLN A 30 3.15 -30.27 -11.53
C GLN A 30 2.69 -30.85 -12.87
N ASP A 31 3.58 -31.58 -13.56
CA ASP A 31 3.28 -32.25 -14.83
C ASP A 31 2.67 -31.35 -15.92
N GLY A 32 3.10 -30.07 -15.95
CA GLY A 32 2.64 -29.07 -16.92
C GLY A 32 1.34 -28.35 -16.53
N GLU A 33 0.72 -28.74 -15.42
CA GLU A 33 -0.51 -28.15 -14.90
C GLU A 33 -0.23 -27.28 -13.67
N TRP A 34 -0.95 -26.16 -13.55
CA TRP A 34 -0.79 -25.21 -12.46
C TRP A 34 -1.88 -25.39 -11.41
N PHE A 35 -1.46 -25.56 -10.17
CA PHE A 35 -2.34 -25.74 -9.02
C PHE A 35 -2.21 -24.55 -8.07
N TYR A 36 -3.34 -23.99 -7.64
CA TYR A 36 -3.37 -23.03 -6.54
C TYR A 36 -2.94 -23.71 -5.24
N ARG A 37 -2.01 -23.09 -4.50
CA ARG A 37 -1.60 -23.59 -3.18
C ARG A 37 -2.15 -22.76 -2.04
N ASP A 38 -1.90 -21.46 -2.08
CA ASP A 38 -2.20 -20.54 -0.97
C ASP A 38 -2.30 -19.10 -1.46
N GLY A 39 -2.92 -18.23 -0.66
CA GLY A 39 -3.11 -16.82 -0.98
C GLY A 39 -3.22 -15.95 0.27
N GLN A 40 -2.57 -14.78 0.21
CA GLN A 40 -2.55 -13.83 1.32
C GLN A 40 -3.14 -12.48 0.91
N ILE A 41 -4.02 -11.95 1.75
CA ILE A 41 -4.59 -10.60 1.58
C ILE A 41 -3.48 -9.57 1.72
N VAL A 42 -3.21 -8.83 0.65
CA VAL A 42 -2.24 -7.73 0.67
C VAL A 42 -2.92 -6.48 1.20
N LYS A 43 -2.61 -6.14 2.45
CA LYS A 43 -3.06 -4.88 3.04
C LYS A 43 -2.30 -3.71 2.41
N PRO A 44 -2.98 -2.60 2.06
CA PRO A 44 -2.31 -1.42 1.54
C PRO A 44 -1.31 -0.89 2.58
N LYS A 45 -0.07 -0.67 2.16
CA LYS A 45 0.95 -0.08 3.02
C LYS A 45 0.62 1.40 3.22
N THR A 46 0.40 1.82 4.46
CA THR A 46 0.22 3.24 4.78
C THR A 46 1.54 3.96 4.50
N VAL A 47 1.52 5.02 3.68
CA VAL A 47 2.69 5.87 3.48
C VAL A 47 3.01 6.57 4.80
N VAL A 48 4.09 6.17 5.45
CA VAL A 48 4.64 6.87 6.61
C VAL A 48 5.56 7.95 6.07
N LYS A 49 5.38 9.19 6.53
CA LYS A 49 6.30 10.27 6.17
C LYS A 49 7.62 10.02 6.90
N ASP A 50 8.72 9.82 6.16
CA ASP A 50 10.06 9.70 6.76
C ASP A 50 10.53 10.99 7.44
N SER A 51 9.96 12.14 7.02
CA SER A 51 10.25 13.43 7.64
C SER A 51 9.44 13.63 8.93
N PRO A 52 10.06 14.22 9.97
CA PRO A 52 9.35 14.66 11.16
C PRO A 52 8.15 15.52 10.80
N LYS A 53 7.00 15.28 11.45
CA LYS A 53 5.83 16.15 11.31
C LYS A 53 6.20 17.54 11.84
N VAL A 54 6.48 18.48 10.93
CA VAL A 54 6.71 19.88 11.28
C VAL A 54 5.39 20.47 11.79
N GLY A 55 5.38 20.88 13.05
CA GLY A 55 4.24 21.52 13.67
C GLY A 55 3.95 22.88 13.03
N ARG A 56 2.66 23.24 12.93
CA ARG A 56 2.20 24.50 12.32
C ARG A 56 2.89 25.75 12.91
N ASN A 57 3.21 25.74 14.20
CA ASN A 57 3.86 26.86 14.91
C ASN A 57 5.39 26.71 15.06
N SER A 58 5.98 25.59 14.65
CA SER A 58 7.43 25.35 14.74
C SER A 58 8.21 26.29 13.80
N PRO A 59 9.51 26.54 14.05
CA PRO A 59 10.38 27.22 13.10
C PRO A 59 10.35 26.54 11.73
N CYS A 60 10.34 27.33 10.65
CA CYS A 60 10.27 26.80 9.30
C CYS A 60 11.62 26.15 8.90
N PRO A 61 11.63 24.91 8.37
CA PRO A 61 12.86 24.21 8.03
C PRO A 61 13.66 24.84 6.88
N CYS A 62 13.12 25.82 6.17
CA CYS A 62 13.84 26.58 5.13
C CYS A 62 14.81 27.65 5.70
N GLY A 63 14.91 27.79 7.02
CA GLY A 63 15.83 28.75 7.65
C GLY A 63 15.36 30.19 7.66
N SER A 64 14.11 30.48 7.26
CA SER A 64 13.58 31.85 7.19
C SER A 64 13.35 32.55 8.54
N GLY A 65 13.51 31.83 9.66
CA GLY A 65 13.18 32.33 11.01
C GLY A 65 11.68 32.48 11.30
N LYS A 66 10.80 32.27 10.31
CA LYS A 66 9.33 32.38 10.47
C LYS A 66 8.74 31.07 11.00
N LYS A 67 7.55 31.14 11.62
CA LYS A 67 6.74 29.94 11.93
C LYS A 67 6.33 29.24 10.63
N TYR A 68 6.32 27.90 10.59
CA TYR A 68 6.02 27.10 9.39
C TYR A 68 4.73 27.55 8.67
N LYS A 69 3.65 27.81 9.43
CA LYS A 69 2.36 28.31 8.90
C LYS A 69 2.37 29.69 8.24
N LYS A 70 3.46 30.44 8.40
CA LYS A 70 3.67 31.77 7.81
C LYS A 70 4.81 31.75 6.79
N CYS A 71 5.22 30.56 6.34
CA CYS A 71 6.28 30.35 5.37
C CYS A 71 5.93 29.13 4.49
N CYS A 72 6.68 28.02 4.54
CA CYS A 72 6.50 26.87 3.64
C CYS A 72 5.24 26.01 3.90
N GLY A 73 4.48 26.29 4.97
CA GLY A 73 3.22 25.61 5.28
C GLY A 73 1.98 26.45 4.98
N ALA A 74 2.14 27.47 4.12
CA ALA A 74 1.04 28.29 3.59
C ALA A 74 0.40 27.61 2.37
#